data_AF-W4G646-F1
#
_entry.id   AF-W4G646-F1
#
_cell.length_a   1.000
_cell.length_b   1.000
_cell.length_c   1.000
_cell.angle_alpha   90.00
_cell.angle_beta   90.00
_cell.angle_gamma   90.00
#
_symmetry.space_group_name_H-M   'P 1'
#
loop_
_entity.id
_entity.type
_entity.pdbx_description
1 polymer ?
#
loop_
_entity_poly.entity_id
_entity_poly.type
_entity_poly.pdbx_seq_one_letter_code
_entity_poly.pdbx_strand_id
1 'polypeptide(L)'
;MKPLSSKCRCEATSNNHVACLCAVQRFLDKQGYARGKASRNTTYRMNLAQEQARDPYVNFMVPTVTTAPRRPVVYLDESLIYHHYTRHADSLYDPTDIAKTKPMHKGRRYCFIVGILDDGTDASHLLGLDSFVGGKKNGRTVKDYHFMFNHEYFVNWFGKLLDEVEELG
;
A
#
# COMPACT_ATOMS: atom_id res chain seq x y z
N MET A 1 48.74 -12.77 18.35
CA MET A 1 47.47 -13.45 18.69
C MET A 1 47.28 -13.36 20.20
N LYS A 2 46.38 -12.48 20.66
CA LYS A 2 45.97 -12.37 22.08
C LYS A 2 44.51 -12.84 22.16
N PRO A 3 44.09 -13.57 23.20
CA PRO A 3 42.76 -14.16 23.25
C PRO A 3 41.70 -13.08 23.51
N LEU A 4 40.56 -13.21 22.83
CA LEU A 4 39.36 -12.42 23.05
C LEU A 4 38.84 -12.68 24.48
N SER A 5 38.80 -11.62 25.28
CA SER A 5 38.14 -11.59 26.58
C SER A 5 36.63 -11.74 26.37
N SER A 6 36.09 -12.85 26.87
CA SER A 6 34.67 -13.13 26.99
C SER A 6 34.06 -12.29 28.12
N LYS A 7 33.52 -11.10 27.80
CA LYS A 7 32.68 -10.37 28.76
C LYS A 7 31.78 -9.32 28.09
N CYS A 8 30.71 -9.80 27.46
CA CYS A 8 29.46 -9.05 27.32
C CYS A 8 28.29 -10.03 27.45
N ARG A 9 28.14 -10.65 28.63
CA ARG A 9 26.87 -11.22 29.04
C ARG A 9 26.20 -10.17 29.92
N CYS A 10 25.34 -9.35 29.32
CA CYS A 10 24.49 -8.43 30.08
C CYS A 10 23.39 -9.27 30.72
N GLU A 11 23.52 -9.58 32.02
CA GLU A 11 22.38 -10.02 32.80
C GLU A 11 21.39 -8.86 32.88
N ALA A 12 20.25 -9.02 32.21
CA ALA A 12 19.18 -8.03 32.21
C ALA A 12 18.53 -8.00 33.60
N THR A 13 18.89 -7.01 34.42
CA THR A 13 18.12 -6.68 35.62
C THR A 13 16.79 -6.03 35.21
N SER A 14 15.73 -6.27 35.98
CA SER A 14 14.37 -5.77 35.70
C SER A 14 14.32 -4.25 35.46
N ASN A 15 15.18 -3.48 36.14
CA ASN A 15 15.29 -2.03 35.98
C ASN A 15 15.82 -1.59 34.60
N ASN A 16 16.73 -2.36 33.99
CA ASN A 16 17.25 -2.07 32.66
C ASN A 16 16.20 -2.32 31.58
N HIS A 17 15.34 -3.32 31.80
CA HIS A 17 14.22 -3.61 30.90
C HIS A 17 13.15 -2.52 30.94
N VAL A 18 12.80 -2.02 32.14
CA VAL A 18 11.83 -0.93 32.31
C VAL A 18 12.35 0.38 31.69
N ALA A 19 13.63 0.70 31.90
CA ALA A 19 14.24 1.89 31.30
C ALA A 19 14.26 1.81 29.76
N CYS A 20 14.57 0.63 29.20
CA CYS A 20 14.52 0.37 27.77
C CYS A 20 13.09 0.53 27.21
N LEU A 21 12.10 -0.07 27.88
CA LEU A 21 10.69 0.05 27.50
C LEU A 21 10.22 1.51 27.49
N CYS A 22 10.57 2.30 28.52
CA CYS A 22 10.22 3.73 28.56
C CYS A 22 10.88 4.54 27.45
N ALA A 23 12.14 4.23 27.10
CA ALA A 23 12.84 4.90 25.99
C ALA A 23 12.19 4.58 24.64
N VAL A 24 11.84 3.31 24.40
CA VAL A 24 11.13 2.87 23.20
C VAL A 24 9.75 3.52 23.13
N GLN A 25 9.00 3.56 24.24
CA GLN A 25 7.67 4.17 24.27
C GLN A 25 7.73 5.67 23.93
N ARG A 26 8.65 6.41 24.55
CA ARG A 26 8.86 7.84 24.26
C ARG A 26 9.28 8.10 22.82
N PHE A 27 10.09 7.21 22.24
CA PHE A 27 10.48 7.29 20.84
C PHE A 27 9.27 7.10 19.93
N LEU A 28 8.46 6.07 20.18
CA LEU A 28 7.25 5.77 19.41
C LEU A 28 6.22 6.92 19.49
N ASP A 29 6.01 7.47 20.69
CA ASP A 29 5.13 8.63 20.90
C ASP A 29 5.64 9.87 20.14
N LYS A 30 6.95 10.13 20.17
CA LYS A 30 7.58 11.25 19.44
C LYS A 30 7.47 11.08 17.92
N GLN A 31 7.50 9.83 17.43
CA GLN A 31 7.26 9.50 16.02
C GLN A 31 5.75 9.42 15.69
N GLY A 32 4.87 9.68 16.66
CA GLY A 32 3.42 9.75 16.52
C GLY A 32 2.71 8.40 16.45
N TYR A 33 3.39 7.29 16.75
CA TYR A 33 2.76 5.98 16.92
C TYR A 33 1.99 5.96 18.25
N ALA A 34 0.68 5.76 18.20
CA ALA A 34 -0.16 5.69 19.40
C ALA A 34 -0.94 4.37 19.43
N ARG A 35 -1.09 3.78 20.63
CA ARG A 35 -1.68 2.45 20.88
C ARG A 35 -3.15 2.47 21.36
N GLY A 36 -4.05 1.70 20.73
CA GLY A 36 -5.51 1.70 21.04
C GLY A 36 -6.28 0.39 20.75
N LYS A 37 -7.59 0.48 20.41
CA LYS A 37 -8.46 -0.68 20.15
C LYS A 37 -9.14 -0.57 18.78
N ALA A 38 -9.21 -1.66 18.02
CA ALA A 38 -9.71 -1.67 16.64
C ALA A 38 -11.22 -1.34 16.51
N SER A 39 -11.58 -0.62 15.45
CA SER A 39 -12.97 -0.43 15.01
C SER A 39 -13.40 -1.56 14.07
N ARG A 40 -14.70 -1.91 14.07
CA ARG A 40 -15.30 -3.10 13.43
C ARG A 40 -15.01 -3.20 11.93
N ASN A 41 -14.83 -4.45 11.47
CA ASN A 41 -14.71 -4.84 10.07
C ASN A 41 -15.94 -4.41 9.26
N THR A 42 -15.71 -3.73 8.14
CA THR A 42 -16.73 -3.48 7.11
C THR A 42 -16.79 -4.67 6.17
N THR A 43 -17.89 -5.41 6.16
CA THR A 43 -18.13 -6.45 5.17
C THR A 43 -18.49 -5.78 3.84
N TYR A 44 -17.81 -6.16 2.76
CA TYR A 44 -18.19 -5.75 1.41
C TYR A 44 -19.62 -6.22 1.13
N ARG A 45 -20.51 -5.30 0.76
CA ARG A 45 -21.91 -5.59 0.39
C ARG A 45 -22.11 -5.23 -1.07
N MET A 46 -22.42 -6.22 -1.90
CA MET A 46 -22.82 -6.04 -3.29
C MET A 46 -24.33 -5.94 -3.37
N ASN A 47 -24.84 -5.04 -4.21
CA ASN A 47 -26.27 -5.00 -4.51
C ASN A 47 -26.61 -5.88 -5.73
N LEU A 48 -27.88 -6.23 -5.89
CA LEU A 48 -28.33 -7.13 -6.97
C LEU A 48 -28.02 -6.56 -8.37
N ALA A 49 -28.08 -5.23 -8.54
CA ALA A 49 -27.80 -4.59 -9.83
C ALA A 49 -26.31 -4.72 -10.21
N GLN A 50 -25.40 -4.61 -9.24
CA GLN A 50 -23.96 -4.82 -9.43
C GLN A 50 -23.67 -6.28 -9.77
N GLU A 51 -24.34 -7.22 -9.12
CA GLU A 51 -24.21 -8.65 -9.42
C GLU A 51 -24.63 -8.94 -10.87
N GLN A 52 -25.84 -8.52 -11.26
CA GLN A 52 -26.36 -8.67 -12.62
C GLN A 52 -25.49 -8.00 -13.69
N ALA A 53 -24.85 -6.87 -13.39
CA ALA A 53 -23.96 -6.19 -14.32
C ALA A 53 -22.59 -6.90 -14.46
N ARG A 54 -22.17 -7.67 -13.46
CA ARG A 54 -20.90 -8.41 -13.49
C ARG A 54 -21.01 -9.71 -14.28
N ASP A 55 -22.17 -10.36 -14.29
CA ASP A 55 -22.34 -11.65 -14.98
C ASP A 55 -21.96 -11.59 -16.48
N PRO A 56 -22.41 -10.60 -17.28
CA PRO A 56 -22.00 -10.51 -18.68
C PRO A 56 -20.49 -10.29 -18.85
N TYR A 57 -19.89 -9.48 -17.98
CA TYR A 57 -18.46 -9.20 -18.00
C TYR A 57 -17.65 -10.46 -17.69
N VAL A 58 -18.02 -11.21 -16.66
CA VAL A 58 -17.33 -12.45 -16.27
C VAL A 58 -17.47 -13.51 -17.37
N ASN A 59 -18.68 -13.69 -17.92
CA ASN A 59 -18.92 -14.63 -19.01
C ASN A 59 -18.10 -14.31 -20.26
N PHE A 60 -17.80 -13.04 -20.50
CA PHE A 60 -16.94 -12.60 -21.60
C PHE A 60 -15.44 -12.73 -21.28
N MET A 61 -15.01 -12.28 -20.10
CA MET A 61 -13.59 -12.22 -19.76
C MET A 61 -12.98 -13.58 -19.46
N VAL A 62 -13.71 -14.49 -18.80
CA VAL A 62 -13.21 -15.82 -18.46
C VAL A 62 -12.70 -16.58 -19.69
N PRO A 63 -13.48 -16.78 -20.77
CA PRO A 63 -12.96 -17.47 -21.95
C PRO A 63 -11.84 -16.68 -22.64
N THR A 64 -11.88 -15.34 -22.60
CA THR A 64 -10.86 -14.45 -23.18
C THR A 64 -9.46 -14.67 -22.58
N VAL A 65 -9.38 -14.88 -21.26
CA VAL A 65 -8.10 -15.03 -20.55
C VAL A 65 -7.71 -16.50 -20.29
N THR A 66 -8.65 -17.44 -20.43
CA THR A 66 -8.39 -18.87 -20.17
C THR A 66 -8.19 -19.70 -21.43
N THR A 67 -8.78 -19.33 -22.57
CA THR A 67 -8.72 -20.12 -23.81
C THR A 67 -7.46 -19.80 -24.59
N ALA A 68 -6.78 -20.81 -25.11
CA ALA A 68 -5.61 -20.65 -25.95
C ALA A 68 -6.00 -20.35 -27.42
N PRO A 69 -5.29 -19.46 -28.15
CA PRO A 69 -4.24 -18.57 -27.63
C PRO A 69 -4.85 -17.47 -26.75
N ARG A 70 -4.22 -17.22 -25.60
CA ARG A 70 -4.66 -16.16 -24.69
C ARG A 70 -4.53 -14.82 -25.40
N ARG A 71 -5.55 -13.97 -25.26
CA ARG A 71 -5.45 -12.59 -25.74
C ARG A 71 -4.65 -11.78 -24.73
N PRO A 72 -3.65 -10.99 -25.17
CA PRO A 72 -2.95 -10.08 -24.27
C PRO A 72 -3.92 -9.08 -23.64
N VAL A 73 -3.84 -8.91 -22.32
CA VAL A 73 -4.69 -7.98 -21.55
C VAL A 73 -3.80 -7.07 -20.72
N VAL A 74 -3.98 -5.77 -20.83
CA VAL A 74 -3.34 -4.79 -19.96
C VAL A 74 -4.33 -4.37 -18.86
N TYR A 75 -4.03 -4.74 -17.62
CA TYR A 75 -4.79 -4.34 -16.44
C TYR A 75 -4.27 -3.01 -15.92
N LEU A 76 -5.14 -2.02 -15.79
CA LEU A 76 -4.78 -0.68 -15.33
C LEU A 76 -5.46 -0.41 -13.99
N ASP A 77 -4.74 0.18 -13.06
CA ASP A 77 -5.37 0.75 -11.88
C ASP A 77 -4.52 1.86 -11.25
N GLU A 78 -5.20 2.67 -10.45
CA GLU A 78 -4.58 3.64 -9.57
C GLU A 78 -4.50 3.05 -8.17
N SER A 79 -3.38 3.27 -7.50
CA SER A 79 -3.21 2.87 -6.12
C SER A 79 -2.47 3.92 -5.32
N LEU A 80 -2.63 3.86 -4.01
CA LEU A 80 -1.94 4.77 -3.09
C LEU A 80 -1.32 4.01 -1.92
N ILE A 81 -0.13 4.46 -1.54
CA ILE A 81 0.62 3.98 -0.39
C ILE A 81 0.77 5.15 0.58
N TYR A 82 0.32 4.92 1.80
CA TYR A 82 0.53 5.85 2.90
C TYR A 82 1.95 5.74 3.41
N HIS A 83 2.59 6.88 3.67
CA HIS A 83 3.91 6.91 4.29
C HIS A 83 3.94 6.20 5.65
N HIS A 84 2.83 6.29 6.38
CA HIS A 84 2.64 5.59 7.66
C HIS A 84 1.64 4.45 7.50
N TYR A 85 1.87 3.58 6.51
CA TYR A 85 1.08 2.36 6.34
C TYR A 85 1.33 1.40 7.51
N THR A 86 0.30 1.09 8.27
CA THR A 86 0.35 0.09 9.34
C THR A 86 -0.03 -1.26 8.77
N ARG A 87 0.95 -2.16 8.59
CA ARG A 87 0.68 -3.55 8.20
C ARG A 87 -0.07 -4.26 9.34
N HIS A 88 -1.31 -4.65 9.07
CA HIS A 88 -2.09 -5.66 9.80
C HIS A 88 -2.09 -5.60 11.33
N ALA A 89 -2.26 -4.44 11.97
CA ALA A 89 -2.44 -4.33 13.44
C ALA A 89 -1.30 -4.90 14.32
N ASP A 90 -0.30 -5.57 13.74
CA ASP A 90 0.73 -6.35 14.43
C ASP A 90 1.67 -5.50 15.29
N SER A 91 1.73 -4.18 15.04
CA SER A 91 2.65 -3.27 15.75
C SER A 91 1.95 -2.18 16.56
N LEU A 92 0.61 -2.17 16.64
CA LEU A 92 -0.12 -0.99 17.14
C LEU A 92 -0.85 -1.22 18.47
N TYR A 93 -1.16 -2.46 18.85
CA TYR A 93 -2.10 -2.72 19.95
C TYR A 93 -1.56 -3.80 20.91
N ASP A 94 -1.33 -3.43 22.18
CA ASP A 94 -1.00 -4.38 23.23
C ASP A 94 -2.30 -4.87 23.93
N PRO A 95 -2.45 -6.19 24.22
CA PRO A 95 -3.64 -6.71 24.89
C PRO A 95 -3.93 -6.11 26.28
N THR A 96 -2.93 -5.49 26.93
CA THR A 96 -3.04 -4.86 28.24
C THR A 96 -3.41 -3.37 28.19
N ASP A 97 -3.50 -2.78 27.00
CA ASP A 97 -3.81 -1.35 26.84
C ASP A 97 -5.27 -1.02 27.20
N ILE A 98 -5.45 -0.10 28.16
CA ILE A 98 -6.75 0.30 28.72
C ILE A 98 -7.34 1.53 27.98
N ALA A 99 -6.50 2.33 27.31
CA ALA A 99 -6.87 3.58 26.66
C ALA A 99 -6.98 3.43 25.14
N LYS A 100 -7.96 4.13 24.53
CA LYS A 100 -8.06 4.23 23.06
C LYS A 100 -7.27 5.44 22.57
N THR A 101 -6.21 5.24 21.80
CA THR A 101 -5.56 6.35 21.09
C THR A 101 -6.01 6.46 19.64
N LYS A 102 -5.83 7.66 19.08
CA LYS A 102 -6.06 7.96 17.68
C LYS A 102 -4.81 7.58 16.87
N PRO A 103 -4.92 6.83 15.77
CA PRO A 103 -3.77 6.51 14.92
C PRO A 103 -3.13 7.78 14.36
N MET A 104 -1.81 7.74 14.09
CA MET A 104 -1.13 8.85 13.43
C MET A 104 -1.85 9.19 12.13
N HIS A 105 -1.97 10.48 11.82
CA HIS A 105 -2.48 10.89 10.52
C HIS A 105 -1.67 10.22 9.41
N LYS A 106 -2.34 9.75 8.37
CA LYS A 106 -1.81 8.86 7.32
C LYS A 106 -0.58 9.41 6.52
N GLY A 107 -0.05 10.57 6.90
CA GLY A 107 1.18 11.15 6.37
C GLY A 107 1.06 11.61 4.93
N ARG A 108 2.22 11.65 4.25
CA ARG A 108 2.31 11.79 2.80
C ARG A 108 1.69 10.57 2.13
N ARG A 109 1.10 10.78 0.95
CA ARG A 109 0.52 9.71 0.12
C ARG A 109 1.33 9.63 -1.15
N TYR A 110 1.87 8.46 -1.44
CA TYR A 110 2.39 8.16 -2.76
C TYR A 110 1.25 7.57 -3.56
N CYS A 111 0.86 8.24 -4.62
CA CYS A 111 -0.16 7.77 -5.55
C CYS A 111 0.56 7.36 -6.83
N PHE A 112 0.14 6.27 -7.44
CA PHE A 112 0.73 5.78 -8.67
C PHE A 112 -0.34 5.14 -9.54
N ILE A 113 -0.08 5.17 -10.84
CA ILE A 113 -0.85 4.47 -11.85
C ILE A 113 0.12 3.56 -12.59
N VAL A 114 -0.35 2.37 -12.94
CA VAL A 114 0.46 1.40 -13.66
C VAL A 114 -0.42 0.47 -14.48
N GLY A 115 0.10 0.05 -15.62
CA GLY A 115 -0.43 -1.06 -16.41
C GLY A 115 0.34 -2.35 -16.13
N ILE A 116 -0.37 -3.46 -16.06
CA ILE A 116 0.20 -4.80 -15.97
C ILE A 116 -0.29 -5.59 -17.18
N LEU A 117 0.61 -5.93 -18.09
CA LEU A 117 0.33 -6.77 -19.24
C LEU A 117 0.43 -8.24 -18.85
N ASP A 118 -0.65 -8.98 -19.11
CA ASP A 118 -0.70 -10.43 -19.16
C ASP A 118 -0.83 -10.85 -20.63
N ASP A 119 0.25 -11.35 -21.21
CA ASP A 119 0.33 -11.84 -22.58
C ASP A 119 0.21 -13.38 -22.67
N GLY A 120 -0.06 -14.04 -21.53
CA GLY A 120 -0.13 -15.49 -21.42
C GLY A 120 1.21 -16.19 -21.24
N THR A 121 2.32 -15.46 -21.08
CA THR A 121 3.62 -16.02 -20.65
C THR A 121 3.69 -16.18 -19.13
N ASP A 122 4.77 -16.78 -18.61
CA ASP A 122 4.98 -16.95 -17.16
C ASP A 122 5.32 -15.63 -16.44
N ALA A 123 5.58 -14.54 -17.16
CA ALA A 123 5.97 -13.26 -16.61
C ALA A 123 5.03 -12.14 -17.09
N SER A 124 4.58 -11.29 -16.17
CA SER A 124 3.82 -10.09 -16.52
C SER A 124 4.75 -8.90 -16.73
N HIS A 125 4.40 -8.01 -17.66
CA HIS A 125 5.14 -6.77 -17.90
C HIS A 125 4.50 -5.60 -17.14
N LEU A 126 5.33 -4.82 -16.46
CA LEU A 126 4.92 -3.57 -15.82
C LEU A 126 5.11 -2.43 -16.82
N LEU A 127 4.04 -1.69 -17.13
CA LEU A 127 4.03 -0.68 -18.19
C LEU A 127 3.45 0.64 -17.69
N GLY A 128 3.94 1.76 -18.21
CA GLY A 128 3.45 3.09 -17.91
C GLY A 128 3.47 3.40 -16.43
N LEU A 129 4.51 3.04 -15.69
CA LEU A 129 4.57 3.39 -14.27
C LEU A 129 4.76 4.91 -14.11
N ASP A 130 3.79 5.59 -13.50
CA ASP A 130 3.94 6.98 -13.08
C ASP A 130 3.47 7.15 -11.64
N SER A 131 4.15 8.05 -10.91
CA SER A 131 3.90 8.25 -9.49
C SER A 131 4.04 9.70 -9.07
N PHE A 132 3.25 10.09 -8.08
CA PHE A 132 3.28 11.42 -7.50
C PHE A 132 3.00 11.40 -6.02
N VAL A 133 3.31 12.53 -5.37
CA VAL A 133 3.14 12.70 -3.94
C VAL A 133 1.95 13.62 -3.67
N GLY A 134 0.86 13.04 -3.18
CA GLY A 134 -0.29 13.77 -2.63
C GLY A 134 -0.09 14.14 -1.15
N GLY A 135 -0.76 15.22 -0.70
CA GLY A 135 -0.80 15.62 0.72
C GLY A 135 -0.33 17.06 0.97
N LYS A 136 0.12 17.37 2.18
CA LYS A 136 0.66 18.72 2.50
C LYS A 136 2.16 18.76 2.26
N LYS A 137 2.64 19.76 1.49
CA LYS A 137 4.06 20.10 1.34
C LYS A 137 4.25 21.53 1.84
N ASN A 138 5.11 21.73 2.84
CA ASN A 138 5.41 23.05 3.43
C ASN A 138 4.16 23.85 3.84
N GLY A 139 3.18 23.20 4.48
CA GLY A 139 1.94 23.85 4.92
C GLY A 139 0.91 24.13 3.81
N ARG A 140 1.28 23.96 2.53
CA ARG A 140 0.36 24.08 1.38
C ARG A 140 -0.24 22.71 1.05
N THR A 141 -1.54 22.69 0.82
CA THR A 141 -2.24 21.50 0.32
C THR A 141 -1.82 21.27 -1.13
N VAL A 142 -1.09 20.18 -1.39
CA VAL A 142 -0.92 19.66 -2.74
C VAL A 142 -2.27 19.09 -3.17
N LYS A 143 -2.62 19.32 -4.43
CA LYS A 143 -3.86 18.84 -5.07
C LYS A 143 -4.10 17.37 -4.71
N ASP A 144 -5.36 17.06 -4.40
CA ASP A 144 -5.77 15.68 -4.07
C ASP A 144 -5.48 14.75 -5.25
N TYR A 145 -5.34 13.44 -5.01
CA TYR A 145 -4.97 12.51 -6.07
C TYR A 145 -6.01 12.48 -7.20
N HIS A 146 -7.31 12.59 -6.86
CA HIS A 146 -8.40 12.77 -7.82
C HIS A 146 -8.27 14.04 -8.67
N PHE A 147 -7.56 15.06 -8.18
CA PHE A 147 -7.29 16.25 -8.97
C PHE A 147 -6.12 16.01 -9.95
N MET A 148 -5.14 15.21 -9.53
CA MET A 148 -3.97 14.88 -10.34
C MET A 148 -4.29 13.89 -11.46
N PHE A 149 -5.03 12.82 -11.16
CA PHE A 149 -5.57 11.88 -12.15
C PHE A 149 -6.85 12.43 -12.79
N ASN A 150 -6.70 13.51 -13.54
CA ASN A 150 -7.78 14.03 -14.37
C ASN A 150 -7.70 13.44 -15.79
N HIS A 151 -8.70 13.76 -16.60
CA HIS A 151 -8.78 13.27 -17.98
C HIS A 151 -7.54 13.60 -18.83
N GLU A 152 -7.04 14.84 -18.75
CA GLU A 152 -5.86 15.28 -19.53
C GLU A 152 -4.61 14.50 -19.11
N TYR A 153 -4.42 14.30 -17.80
CA TYR A 153 -3.34 13.46 -17.29
C TYR A 153 -3.47 12.02 -17.81
N PHE A 154 -4.66 11.42 -17.72
CA PHE A 154 -4.89 10.04 -18.13
C PHE A 154 -4.62 9.85 -19.62
N VAL A 155 -5.08 10.75 -20.50
CA VAL A 155 -4.82 10.66 -21.95
C VAL A 155 -3.33 10.72 -22.27
N ASN A 156 -2.61 11.67 -21.66
CA ASN A 156 -1.16 11.80 -21.86
C ASN A 156 -0.38 10.59 -21.32
N TRP A 157 -0.79 10.07 -20.17
CA TRP A 157 -0.22 8.86 -19.58
C TRP A 157 -0.51 7.62 -20.43
N PHE A 158 -1.74 7.48 -20.92
CA PHE A 158 -2.16 6.35 -21.75
C PHE A 158 -1.41 6.31 -23.08
N GLY A 159 -1.05 7.46 -23.66
CA GLY A 159 -0.15 7.52 -24.81
C GLY A 159 1.19 6.84 -24.54
N LYS A 160 1.84 7.18 -23.42
CA LYS A 160 3.11 6.53 -23.02
C LYS A 160 2.96 5.03 -22.77
N LEU A 161 1.84 4.63 -22.17
CA LEU A 161 1.51 3.22 -21.99
C LEU A 161 1.43 2.49 -23.34
N LEU A 162 0.77 3.09 -24.34
CA LEU A 162 0.69 2.50 -25.68
C LEU A 162 2.05 2.42 -26.36
N ASP A 163 2.88 3.46 -26.22
CA ASP A 163 4.26 3.46 -26.74
C ASP A 163 5.07 2.29 -26.13
N GLU A 164 4.98 2.09 -24.81
CA GLU A 164 5.65 0.97 -24.12
C GLU A 164 5.09 -0.41 -24.53
N VAL A 165 3.79 -0.52 -24.84
CA VAL A 165 3.21 -1.75 -25.39
C VAL A 165 3.76 -2.02 -26.79
N GLU A 166 3.85 -1.01 -27.65
CA GLU A 166 4.37 -1.15 -29.02
C GLU A 166 5.85 -1.57 -29.03
N GLU A 167 6.65 -1.10 -28.06
CA GLU A 167 8.04 -1.51 -27.90
C GLU A 167 8.22 -3.01 -27.57
N LEU A 168 7.19 -3.69 -27.07
CA LEU A 168 7.23 -5.13 -26.78
C LEU A 168 7.01 -6.03 -28.00
N GLY A 169 6.53 -5.48 -29.13
CA GLY A 169 6.24 -6.20 -30.38
C GLY A 169 4.83 -6.76 -30.47
#